data_AF-A0A6A4ZSG0-F1
#
_entry.id   AF-A0A6A4ZSG0-F1
#
_cell.length_a   1.000
_cell.length_b   1.000
_cell.length_c   1.000
_cell.angle_alpha   90.00
_cell.angle_beta   90.00
_cell.angle_gamma   90.00
#
_symmetry.space_group_name_H-M   'P 1'
#
loop_
_entity.id
_entity.type
_entity.pdbx_description
1 polymer ?
#
loop_
_entity_poly.entity_id
_entity_poly.type
_entity_poly.pdbx_seq_one_letter_code
_entity_poly.pdbx_strand_id
1 'polypeptide(L)'
;MLRQLEHAIEAESQLTFTPTINAHSHKLTHDMTKMDVTDRLVQDAEDTAEKKLQVQAYYAALLDFVARQQLLHAQMEQKFEAKLALEERIQAEEKPFQPCIGNSNQVLQYTRPKRLVESTQAQLYRMTYEEPRQRALVKKRLEDEQYEKFSHKPTLNPVSNALGRPTSIHKLAQKAPTKMIRSRVVRDMDAQAQAECRFRPELVAVDDADLDRTSVWNPDVRNNTCLQQIEQARMTRRQKLEDQRNSLEFQELQACTFAPAINKSTTKPSRGPVVVRGLGRFLELKQLAKRQVAERKEREAKVFTQTRDYTPRAYTVPQPFNLSFDQRRRAREERLKAEMDEKELGECTFQPHTMEHKNRRLIHSLLEQSQEL
;
A
#
# COMPACT_ATOMS: atom_id res chain seq x y z
N MET A 1 59.15 53.00 11.77
CA MET A 1 59.34 51.88 10.83
C MET A 1 58.42 50.71 11.17
N LEU A 2 58.51 50.06 12.34
CA LEU A 2 57.62 48.93 12.69
C LEU A 2 56.13 49.30 12.85
N ARG A 3 55.79 50.42 13.49
CA ARG A 3 54.38 50.87 13.62
C ARG A 3 53.71 51.30 12.31
N GLN A 4 54.49 51.65 11.30
CA GLN A 4 53.96 52.01 9.97
C GLN A 4 53.66 50.76 9.13
N LEU A 5 54.33 49.64 9.43
CA LEU A 5 54.04 48.35 8.80
C LEU A 5 52.80 47.68 9.42
N GLU A 6 52.58 47.82 10.75
CA GLU A 6 51.36 47.32 11.40
C GLU A 6 50.09 47.96 10.82
N HIS A 7 50.07 49.29 10.66
CA HIS A 7 48.92 49.96 10.06
C HIS A 7 48.73 49.70 8.56
N ALA A 8 49.80 49.36 7.82
CA ALA A 8 49.69 48.96 6.42
C ALA A 8 49.09 47.55 6.27
N ILE A 9 49.42 46.62 7.18
CA ILE A 9 48.87 45.25 7.21
C ILE A 9 47.40 45.24 7.67
N GLU A 10 47.02 46.13 8.59
CA GLU A 10 45.61 46.30 9.00
C GLU A 10 44.74 46.93 7.89
N ALA A 11 45.32 47.75 7.00
CA ALA A 11 44.60 48.33 5.87
C ALA A 11 44.36 47.31 4.74
N GLU A 12 45.26 46.33 4.55
CA GLU A 12 45.16 45.30 3.50
C GLU A 12 44.35 44.06 3.92
N SER A 13 44.05 43.90 5.21
CA SER A 13 43.27 42.75 5.74
C SER A 13 41.76 43.00 5.87
N GLN A 14 41.27 44.16 5.41
CA GLN A 14 39.83 44.44 5.35
C GLN A 14 39.21 43.74 4.13
N LEU A 15 39.01 42.44 4.25
CA LEU A 15 38.07 41.71 3.39
C LEU A 15 36.70 42.37 3.49
N THR A 16 36.28 43.03 2.42
CA THR A 16 35.01 43.78 2.28
C THR A 16 33.75 42.90 2.31
N PHE A 17 33.91 41.59 2.39
CA PHE A 17 32.82 40.64 2.49
C PHE A 17 32.86 39.94 3.85
N THR A 18 32.04 40.41 4.77
CA THR A 18 31.69 39.67 5.98
C THR A 18 30.40 38.90 5.67
N PRO A 19 30.47 37.58 5.36
CA PRO A 19 29.25 36.81 5.14
C PRO A 19 28.44 36.83 6.44
N THR A 20 27.33 37.57 6.43
CA THR A 20 26.40 37.59 7.54
C THR A 20 25.48 36.38 7.40
N ILE A 21 25.57 35.46 8.34
CA ILE A 21 24.66 34.32 8.41
C ILE A 21 23.25 34.87 8.71
N ASN A 22 22.26 34.46 7.93
CA ASN A 22 20.89 34.92 8.10
C ASN A 22 20.40 34.61 9.52
N ALA A 23 19.64 35.52 10.14
CA ALA A 23 19.01 35.30 11.43
C ALA A 23 18.14 34.02 11.47
N HIS A 24 17.59 33.60 10.33
CA HIS A 24 16.84 32.34 10.22
C HIS A 24 17.74 31.11 10.38
N SER A 25 18.93 31.09 9.78
CA SER A 25 19.90 30.01 9.99
C SER A 25 20.38 29.94 11.44
N HIS A 26 20.55 31.07 12.12
CA HIS A 26 20.87 31.10 13.55
C HIS A 26 19.74 30.52 14.43
N LYS A 27 18.48 30.76 14.07
CA LYS A 27 17.33 30.16 14.76
C LYS A 27 17.26 28.65 14.50
N LEU A 28 17.47 28.23 13.26
CA LEU A 28 17.45 26.82 12.88
C LEU A 28 18.53 26.02 13.63
N THR A 29 19.75 26.54 13.72
CA THR A 29 20.83 25.88 14.47
C THR A 29 20.51 25.83 15.95
N HIS A 30 20.01 26.92 16.54
CA HIS A 30 19.64 26.96 17.94
C HIS A 30 18.50 25.97 18.28
N ASP A 31 17.51 25.83 17.42
CA ASP A 31 16.42 24.88 17.61
C ASP A 31 16.86 23.42 17.38
N MET A 32 17.76 23.18 16.43
CA MET A 32 18.39 21.86 16.23
C MET A 32 19.27 21.44 17.41
N THR A 33 19.91 22.37 18.12
CA THR A 33 20.74 22.07 19.30
C THR A 33 19.96 21.75 20.57
N LYS A 34 18.64 22.02 20.59
CA LYS A 34 17.76 21.71 21.73
C LYS A 34 17.19 20.29 21.70
N MET A 35 17.29 19.60 20.56
CA MET A 35 16.82 18.22 20.41
C MET A 35 17.95 17.26 20.72
N ASP A 36 17.65 16.20 21.48
CA ASP A 36 18.58 15.10 21.65
C ASP A 36 18.83 14.40 20.31
N VAL A 37 20.03 13.87 20.13
CA VAL A 37 20.46 13.23 18.86
C VAL A 37 19.51 12.08 18.48
N THR A 38 18.97 11.37 19.47
CA THR A 38 17.96 10.32 19.26
C THR A 38 16.67 10.87 18.70
N ASP A 39 16.17 11.98 19.23
CA ASP A 39 14.92 12.60 18.78
C ASP A 39 15.07 13.16 17.38
N ARG A 40 16.26 13.69 17.05
CA ARG A 40 16.59 14.14 15.69
C ARG A 40 16.59 12.99 14.68
N LEU A 41 17.21 11.86 15.01
CA LEU A 41 17.24 10.70 14.12
C LEU A 41 15.84 10.10 13.91
N VAL A 42 15.00 10.12 14.95
CA VAL A 42 13.59 9.72 14.84
C VAL A 42 12.83 10.66 13.92
N GLN A 43 13.00 11.98 14.08
CA GLN A 43 12.40 12.98 13.22
C GLN A 43 12.83 12.80 11.75
N ASP A 44 14.12 12.58 11.48
CA ASP A 44 14.64 12.35 10.13
C ASP A 44 14.11 11.05 9.52
N ALA A 45 13.96 9.99 10.34
CA ALA A 45 13.35 8.73 9.93
C ALA A 45 11.86 8.88 9.60
N GLU A 46 11.12 9.66 10.40
CA GLU A 46 9.72 9.99 10.16
C GLU A 46 9.55 10.82 8.89
N ASP A 47 10.33 11.89 8.72
CA ASP A 47 10.29 12.76 7.54
C ASP A 47 10.64 12.00 6.26
N THR A 48 11.60 11.08 6.31
CA THR A 48 11.96 10.24 5.16
C THR A 48 10.87 9.21 4.85
N ALA A 49 10.20 8.65 5.87
CA ALA A 49 9.05 7.76 5.68
C ALA A 49 7.84 8.51 5.09
N GLU A 50 7.56 9.72 5.58
CA GLU A 50 6.48 10.57 5.06
C GLU A 50 6.73 10.97 3.60
N LYS A 51 7.95 11.37 3.26
CA LYS A 51 8.33 11.67 1.87
C LYS A 51 8.16 10.44 0.96
N LYS A 52 8.58 9.26 1.41
CA LYS A 52 8.37 8.00 0.66
C LYS A 52 6.89 7.71 0.43
N LEU A 53 6.06 7.89 1.47
CA LEU A 53 4.60 7.71 1.39
C LEU A 53 3.95 8.72 0.44
N GLN A 54 4.35 9.99 0.47
CA GLN A 54 3.85 11.03 -0.43
C GLN A 54 4.21 10.73 -1.88
N VAL A 55 5.46 10.35 -2.14
CA VAL A 55 5.93 9.97 -3.47
C VAL A 55 5.17 8.73 -3.97
N GLN A 56 4.99 7.73 -3.13
CA GLN A 56 4.25 6.52 -3.47
C GLN A 56 2.76 6.80 -3.74
N ALA A 57 2.13 7.67 -2.94
CA ALA A 57 0.76 8.11 -3.16
C ALA A 57 0.60 8.92 -4.45
N TYR A 58 1.57 9.78 -4.77
CA TYR A 58 1.62 10.54 -6.02
C TYR A 58 1.69 9.62 -7.25
N TYR A 59 2.59 8.64 -7.23
CA TYR A 59 2.67 7.64 -8.30
C TYR A 59 1.42 6.74 -8.38
N ALA A 60 0.84 6.38 -7.23
CA ALA A 60 -0.42 5.63 -7.20
C ALA A 60 -1.59 6.43 -7.80
N ALA A 61 -1.65 7.74 -7.56
CA ALA A 61 -2.68 8.62 -8.12
C ALA A 61 -2.57 8.76 -9.65
N LEU A 62 -1.35 8.73 -10.20
CA LEU A 62 -1.08 8.79 -11.63
C LEU A 62 -1.43 7.49 -12.40
N LEU A 63 -1.57 6.36 -11.70
CA LEU A 63 -1.86 5.06 -12.31
C LEU A 63 -3.36 4.85 -12.56
N ASP A 64 -3.70 3.94 -13.47
CA ASP A 64 -5.09 3.52 -13.66
C ASP A 64 -5.57 2.62 -12.50
N PHE A 65 -6.89 2.50 -12.28
CA PHE A 65 -7.47 1.72 -11.18
C PHE A 65 -7.03 0.25 -11.18
N VAL A 66 -6.98 -0.37 -12.37
CA VAL A 66 -6.56 -1.76 -12.53
C VAL A 66 -5.09 -1.94 -12.14
N ALA A 67 -4.23 -1.01 -12.58
CA ALA A 67 -2.81 -1.02 -12.23
C ALA A 67 -2.58 -0.79 -10.73
N ARG A 68 -3.38 0.07 -10.08
CA ARG A 68 -3.36 0.25 -8.62
C ARG A 68 -3.74 -1.02 -7.86
N GLN A 69 -4.79 -1.72 -8.29
CA GLN A 69 -5.23 -2.98 -7.69
C GLN A 69 -4.14 -4.06 -7.75
N GLN A 70 -3.49 -4.20 -8.91
CA GLN A 70 -2.39 -5.14 -9.10
C GLN A 70 -1.17 -4.79 -8.24
N LEU A 71 -0.83 -3.50 -8.14
CA LEU A 71 0.28 -3.03 -7.31
C LEU A 71 0.01 -3.29 -5.82
N LEU A 72 -1.22 -3.06 -5.36
CA LEU A 72 -1.61 -3.35 -3.99
C LEU A 72 -1.55 -4.86 -3.68
N HIS A 73 -2.00 -5.70 -4.62
CA HIS A 73 -1.87 -7.15 -4.50
C HIS A 73 -0.40 -7.59 -4.40
N ALA A 74 0.45 -7.09 -5.31
CA ALA A 74 1.89 -7.38 -5.29
C ALA A 74 2.57 -6.90 -3.99
N GLN A 75 2.16 -5.76 -3.42
CA GLN A 75 2.67 -5.32 -2.11
C GLN A 75 2.22 -6.22 -0.96
N MET A 76 1.00 -6.74 -1.02
CA MET A 76 0.50 -7.69 -0.03
C MET A 76 1.27 -9.01 -0.11
N GLU A 77 1.56 -9.50 -1.31
CA GLU A 77 2.40 -10.68 -1.56
C GLU A 77 3.83 -10.46 -1.04
N GLN A 78 4.47 -9.34 -1.38
CA GLN A 78 5.82 -9.01 -0.88
C GLN A 78 5.88 -8.93 0.65
N LYS A 79 4.85 -8.37 1.30
CA LYS A 79 4.77 -8.34 2.77
C LYS A 79 4.61 -9.74 3.36
N PHE A 80 3.87 -10.61 2.68
CA PHE A 80 3.70 -11.99 3.11
C PHE A 80 5.00 -12.79 2.95
N GLU A 81 5.66 -12.68 1.79
CA GLU A 81 6.96 -13.30 1.53
C GLU A 81 8.04 -12.81 2.50
N ALA A 82 8.07 -11.51 2.81
CA ALA A 82 9.01 -10.95 3.78
C ALA A 82 8.78 -11.50 5.20
N LYS A 83 7.52 -11.74 5.59
CA LYS A 83 7.21 -12.40 6.87
C LYS A 83 7.68 -13.84 6.88
N LEU A 84 7.39 -14.59 5.81
CA LEU A 84 7.81 -15.98 5.67
C LEU A 84 9.35 -16.10 5.74
N ALA A 85 10.06 -15.26 5.00
CA ALA A 85 11.52 -15.22 5.00
C ALA A 85 12.10 -14.84 6.38
N LEU A 86 11.42 -13.97 7.13
CA LEU A 86 11.82 -13.63 8.49
C LEU A 86 11.62 -14.83 9.44
N GLU A 87 10.51 -15.56 9.31
CA GLU A 87 10.27 -16.79 10.06
C GLU A 87 11.30 -17.87 9.73
N GLU A 88 11.64 -18.06 8.45
CA GLU A 88 12.71 -18.96 8.01
C GLU A 88 14.07 -18.55 8.57
N ARG A 89 14.40 -17.26 8.60
CA ARG A 89 15.64 -16.76 9.23
C ARG A 89 15.66 -17.01 10.73
N ILE A 90 14.55 -16.76 11.43
CA ILE A 90 14.42 -17.04 12.87
C ILE A 90 14.52 -18.55 13.17
N GLN A 91 14.10 -19.40 12.24
CA GLN A 91 14.22 -20.85 12.35
C GLN A 91 15.62 -21.36 12.00
N ALA A 92 16.29 -20.75 11.02
CA ALA A 92 17.62 -21.12 10.55
C ALA A 92 18.73 -20.59 11.46
N GLU A 93 18.52 -19.46 12.14
CA GLU A 93 19.41 -18.98 13.18
C GLU A 93 19.44 -19.99 14.33
N GLU A 94 20.59 -20.62 14.56
CA GLU A 94 20.83 -21.44 15.75
C GLU A 94 20.67 -20.55 16.97
N LYS A 95 19.54 -20.70 17.66
CA LYS A 95 19.19 -19.89 18.84
C LYS A 95 20.24 -20.14 19.93
N PRO A 96 21.16 -19.18 20.22
CA PRO A 96 22.29 -19.41 21.12
C PRO A 96 21.85 -19.54 22.59
N PHE A 97 20.60 -19.17 22.87
CA PHE A 97 19.99 -19.28 24.18
C PHE A 97 18.64 -20.00 24.06
N GLN A 98 18.65 -21.28 24.39
CA GLN A 98 17.45 -22.06 24.65
C GLN A 98 17.39 -22.29 26.16
N PRO A 99 16.77 -21.38 26.94
CA PRO A 99 16.63 -21.62 28.37
C PRO A 99 15.90 -22.96 28.55
N CYS A 100 16.43 -23.83 29.39
CA CYS A 100 15.83 -25.12 29.68
C CYS A 100 14.46 -24.93 30.35
N ILE A 101 13.40 -24.81 29.55
CA ILE A 101 12.00 -24.77 30.00
C ILE A 101 11.48 -26.14 30.43
N GLY A 102 12.37 -27.12 30.64
CA GLY A 102 12.08 -28.56 30.76
C GLY A 102 11.11 -28.94 31.89
N ASN A 103 10.90 -28.08 32.89
CA ASN A 103 9.94 -28.31 33.96
C ASN A 103 8.58 -27.61 33.74
N SER A 104 8.42 -26.78 32.71
CA SER A 104 7.19 -26.01 32.50
C SER A 104 5.94 -26.91 32.35
N ASN A 105 6.05 -28.00 31.57
CA ASN A 105 4.95 -28.94 31.38
C ASN A 105 4.64 -29.74 32.66
N GLN A 106 5.66 -30.14 33.42
CA GLN A 106 5.48 -30.83 34.69
C GLN A 106 4.84 -29.90 35.74
N VAL A 107 5.30 -28.65 35.86
CA VAL A 107 4.67 -27.63 36.72
C VAL A 107 3.22 -27.37 36.30
N LEU A 108 2.93 -27.34 34.99
CA LEU A 108 1.55 -27.21 34.50
C LEU A 108 0.69 -28.44 34.80
N GLN A 109 1.27 -29.65 34.79
CA GLN A 109 0.59 -30.88 35.21
C GLN A 109 0.18 -30.82 36.69
N TYR A 110 1.06 -30.33 37.57
CA TYR A 110 0.76 -30.20 38.99
C TYR A 110 -0.18 -29.04 39.31
N THR A 111 0.05 -27.88 38.71
CA THR A 111 -0.73 -26.66 39.04
C THR A 111 -2.09 -26.64 38.34
N ARG A 112 -2.18 -27.17 37.11
CA ARG A 112 -3.37 -27.06 36.25
C ARG A 112 -3.54 -28.30 35.35
N PRO A 113 -3.78 -29.49 35.92
CA PRO A 113 -3.84 -30.75 35.16
C PRO A 113 -4.89 -30.76 34.05
N LYS A 114 -6.00 -30.06 34.25
CA LYS A 114 -7.09 -29.96 33.26
C LYS A 114 -6.62 -29.38 31.93
N ARG A 115 -5.58 -28.53 31.92
CA ARG A 115 -5.08 -27.84 30.71
C ARG A 115 -4.32 -28.73 29.75
N LEU A 116 -3.82 -29.87 30.19
CA LEU A 116 -3.13 -30.83 29.32
C LEU A 116 -4.08 -31.74 28.55
N VAL A 117 -5.33 -31.87 29.03
CA VAL A 117 -6.36 -32.74 28.42
C VAL A 117 -7.31 -31.92 27.53
N GLU A 118 -7.09 -30.61 27.40
CA GLU A 118 -7.95 -29.75 26.60
C GLU A 118 -7.73 -29.98 25.09
N SER A 119 -8.81 -29.96 24.32
CA SER A 119 -8.73 -29.88 22.86
C SER A 119 -8.22 -28.50 22.43
N THR A 120 -7.66 -28.39 21.23
CA THR A 120 -7.16 -27.12 20.68
C THR A 120 -8.24 -26.03 20.65
N GLN A 121 -9.49 -26.39 20.33
CA GLN A 121 -10.62 -25.47 20.33
C GLN A 121 -10.99 -25.00 21.74
N ALA A 122 -10.99 -25.91 22.73
CA ALA A 122 -11.24 -25.56 24.12
C ALA A 122 -10.14 -24.64 24.67
N GLN A 123 -8.88 -24.91 24.32
CA GLN A 123 -7.74 -24.08 24.66
C GLN A 123 -7.89 -22.66 24.10
N LEU A 124 -8.27 -22.52 22.83
CA LEU A 124 -8.50 -21.22 22.20
C LEU A 124 -9.63 -20.46 22.90
N TYR A 125 -10.77 -21.12 23.16
CA TYR A 125 -11.90 -20.50 23.84
C TYR A 125 -11.53 -19.99 25.24
N ARG A 126 -10.80 -20.81 26.00
CA ARG A 126 -10.28 -20.45 27.33
C ARG A 126 -9.36 -19.23 27.27
N MET A 127 -8.42 -19.21 26.32
CA MET A 127 -7.45 -18.11 26.17
C MET A 127 -8.09 -16.79 25.73
N THR A 128 -9.09 -16.87 24.85
CA THR A 128 -9.73 -15.70 24.23
C THR A 128 -10.81 -15.08 25.10
N TYR A 129 -11.60 -15.90 25.81
CA TYR A 129 -12.77 -15.42 26.55
C TYR A 129 -12.70 -15.68 28.05
N GLU A 130 -12.40 -16.91 28.47
CA GLU A 130 -12.52 -17.30 29.88
C GLU A 130 -11.42 -16.69 30.77
N GLU A 131 -10.15 -16.81 30.38
CA GLU A 131 -9.04 -16.24 31.16
C GLU A 131 -9.11 -14.71 31.27
N PRO A 132 -9.36 -13.94 30.18
CA PRO A 132 -9.50 -12.49 30.29
C PRO A 132 -10.66 -12.09 31.20
N ARG A 133 -11.79 -12.81 31.11
CA ARG A 133 -12.95 -12.58 31.98
C ARG A 133 -12.63 -12.88 33.44
N GLN A 134 -11.95 -13.98 33.73
CA GLN A 134 -11.53 -14.33 35.09
C GLN A 134 -10.52 -13.32 35.66
N ARG A 135 -9.54 -12.89 34.86
CA ARG A 135 -8.57 -11.85 35.26
C ARG A 135 -9.28 -10.53 35.56
N ALA A 136 -10.24 -10.13 34.72
CA ALA A 136 -11.03 -8.92 34.96
C ALA A 136 -11.84 -9.02 36.25
N LEU A 137 -12.44 -10.19 36.55
CA LEU A 137 -13.18 -10.41 37.79
C LEU A 137 -12.27 -10.37 39.03
N VAL A 138 -11.13 -11.04 38.99
CA VAL A 138 -10.16 -11.00 40.11
C VAL A 138 -9.66 -9.59 40.34
N LYS A 139 -9.33 -8.86 39.26
CA LYS A 139 -8.93 -7.46 39.34
C LYS A 139 -10.02 -6.61 40.01
N LYS A 140 -11.27 -6.78 39.58
CA LYS A 140 -12.41 -6.05 40.16
C LYS A 140 -12.58 -6.37 41.66
N ARG A 141 -12.46 -7.63 42.07
CA ARG A 141 -12.55 -7.99 43.50
C ARG A 141 -11.46 -7.33 44.33
N LEU A 142 -10.22 -7.34 43.84
CA LEU A 142 -9.10 -6.67 44.52
C LEU A 142 -9.31 -5.15 44.57
N GLU A 143 -9.84 -4.56 43.50
CA GLU A 143 -10.23 -3.15 43.49
C GLU A 143 -11.30 -2.88 44.55
N ASP A 144 -12.37 -3.68 44.58
CA ASP A 144 -13.45 -3.55 45.56
C ASP A 144 -12.91 -3.70 46.99
N GLU A 145 -12.12 -4.73 47.30
CA GLU A 145 -11.45 -4.94 48.60
C GLU A 145 -10.52 -3.78 48.98
N GLN A 146 -9.84 -3.18 47.99
CA GLN A 146 -8.97 -2.03 48.21
C GLN A 146 -9.79 -0.76 48.50
N TYR A 147 -10.87 -0.54 47.75
CA TYR A 147 -11.71 0.65 47.89
C TYR A 147 -12.65 0.57 49.10
N GLU A 148 -13.05 -0.62 49.54
CA GLU A 148 -13.83 -0.85 50.77
C GLU A 148 -13.12 -0.34 52.03
N LYS A 149 -11.77 -0.32 52.02
CA LYS A 149 -10.96 0.21 53.13
C LYS A 149 -11.11 1.71 53.31
N PHE A 150 -11.57 2.43 52.30
CA PHE A 150 -11.75 3.87 52.35
C PHE A 150 -13.22 4.21 52.61
N SER A 151 -13.51 4.85 53.74
CA SER A 151 -14.86 5.31 54.10
C SER A 151 -15.35 6.46 53.22
N HIS A 152 -14.41 7.25 52.69
CA HIS A 152 -14.71 8.44 51.91
C HIS A 152 -15.00 8.07 50.45
N LYS A 153 -16.27 8.23 50.04
CA LYS A 153 -16.70 8.09 48.65
C LYS A 153 -16.83 9.49 48.05
N PRO A 154 -15.78 10.02 47.38
CA PRO A 154 -15.86 11.37 46.84
C PRO A 154 -16.98 11.44 45.81
N THR A 155 -17.97 12.28 46.07
CA THR A 155 -18.98 12.63 45.08
C THR A 155 -18.39 13.70 44.16
N LEU A 156 -18.16 13.37 42.90
CA LEU A 156 -17.77 14.39 41.94
C LEU A 156 -18.93 15.38 41.76
N ASN A 157 -18.64 16.68 41.89
CA ASN A 157 -19.60 17.72 41.59
C ASN A 157 -20.17 17.53 40.16
N PRO A 158 -21.45 17.84 39.91
CA PRO A 158 -22.07 17.63 38.59
C PRO A 158 -21.32 18.36 37.47
N VAL A 159 -20.72 19.52 37.76
CA VAL A 159 -19.87 20.28 36.85
C VAL A 159 -18.57 19.52 36.53
N SER A 160 -17.89 18.98 37.55
CA SER A 160 -16.68 18.17 37.38
C SER A 160 -16.96 16.85 36.67
N ASN A 161 -18.13 16.25 36.90
CA ASN A 161 -18.58 15.03 36.22
C ASN A 161 -18.90 15.30 34.74
N ALA A 162 -19.43 16.48 34.41
CA ALA A 162 -19.63 16.92 33.03
C ALA A 162 -18.30 17.19 32.29
N LEU A 163 -17.31 17.78 32.98
CA LEU A 163 -15.98 18.05 32.43
C LEU A 163 -15.11 16.77 32.32
N GLY A 164 -15.23 15.86 33.28
CA GLY A 164 -14.43 14.65 33.43
C GLY A 164 -15.03 13.38 32.83
N ARG A 165 -15.95 13.48 31.86
CA ARG A 165 -16.52 12.28 31.22
C ARG A 165 -15.39 11.37 30.72
N PRO A 166 -15.38 10.07 31.11
CA PRO A 166 -14.34 9.16 30.64
C PRO A 166 -14.43 9.08 29.12
N THR A 167 -13.43 9.62 28.45
CA THR A 167 -13.20 9.34 27.05
C THR A 167 -12.84 7.87 26.98
N SER A 168 -13.66 7.07 26.28
CA SER A 168 -13.33 5.65 26.10
C SER A 168 -11.92 5.55 25.52
N ILE A 169 -11.16 4.51 25.90
CA ILE A 169 -9.82 4.27 25.34
C ILE A 169 -9.87 4.31 23.80
N HIS A 170 -10.99 3.86 23.22
CA HIS A 170 -11.30 3.95 21.80
C HIS A 170 -11.40 5.40 21.26
N LYS A 171 -11.92 6.34 22.05
CA LYS A 171 -12.04 7.78 21.72
C LYS A 171 -10.72 8.55 21.92
N LEU A 172 -9.80 8.04 22.75
CA LEU A 172 -8.44 8.57 22.89
C LEU A 172 -7.47 7.99 21.86
N ALA A 173 -7.63 6.70 21.52
CA ALA A 173 -6.86 6.05 20.46
C ALA A 173 -7.20 6.62 19.07
N GLN A 174 -8.44 7.10 18.89
CA GLN A 174 -8.78 7.98 17.78
C GLN A 174 -8.25 9.39 18.12
N LYS A 175 -7.14 9.81 17.48
CA LYS A 175 -6.69 11.21 17.53
C LYS A 175 -7.91 12.13 17.32
N ALA A 176 -8.15 13.04 18.27
CA ALA A 176 -9.27 13.97 18.24
C ALA A 176 -9.34 14.69 16.87
N PRO A 177 -10.55 15.00 16.37
CA PRO A 177 -10.74 15.33 14.97
C PRO A 177 -10.39 16.79 14.70
N THR A 178 -9.10 17.10 14.57
CA THR A 178 -8.67 18.24 13.73
C THR A 178 -9.15 18.08 12.28
N LYS A 179 -9.67 16.88 11.93
CA LYS A 179 -10.37 16.57 10.69
C LYS A 179 -11.84 17.02 10.65
N MET A 180 -12.54 17.39 11.74
CA MET A 180 -13.99 17.67 11.64
C MET A 180 -14.33 19.01 10.96
N ILE A 181 -13.46 20.01 11.06
CA ILE A 181 -13.60 21.26 10.30
C ILE A 181 -13.31 20.99 8.82
N ARG A 182 -12.25 20.23 8.53
CA ARG A 182 -11.98 19.72 7.18
C ARG A 182 -13.11 18.83 6.66
N SER A 183 -13.79 18.04 7.49
CA SER A 183 -14.86 17.15 7.05
C SER A 183 -16.17 17.88 6.80
N ARG A 184 -16.44 19.00 7.48
CA ARG A 184 -17.58 19.87 7.14
C ARG A 184 -17.31 20.58 5.83
N VAL A 185 -16.14 21.21 5.68
CA VAL A 185 -15.74 21.85 4.42
C VAL A 185 -15.72 20.84 3.27
N VAL A 186 -15.17 19.64 3.48
CA VAL A 186 -15.17 18.55 2.49
C VAL A 186 -16.59 18.05 2.22
N ARG A 187 -17.46 17.90 3.23
CA ARG A 187 -18.87 17.52 3.00
C ARG A 187 -19.64 18.58 2.25
N ASP A 188 -19.40 19.86 2.53
CA ASP A 188 -20.06 20.97 1.86
C ASP A 188 -19.56 21.06 0.40
N MET A 189 -18.25 20.85 0.16
CA MET A 189 -17.67 20.75 -1.18
C MET A 189 -18.16 19.51 -1.94
N ASP A 190 -18.25 18.36 -1.28
CA ASP A 190 -18.78 17.12 -1.87
C ASP A 190 -20.28 17.25 -2.16
N ALA A 191 -21.05 17.94 -1.31
CA ALA A 191 -22.46 18.21 -1.52
C ALA A 191 -22.68 19.20 -2.68
N GLN A 192 -21.83 20.22 -2.82
CA GLN A 192 -21.81 21.11 -3.97
C GLN A 192 -21.45 20.33 -5.25
N ALA A 193 -20.42 19.48 -5.21
CA ALA A 193 -20.04 18.62 -6.34
C ALA A 193 -21.13 17.59 -6.71
N GLN A 194 -21.86 17.04 -5.73
CA GLN A 194 -23.02 16.15 -5.94
C GLN A 194 -24.25 16.92 -6.45
N ALA A 195 -24.39 18.19 -6.08
CA ALA A 195 -25.43 19.08 -6.62
C ALA A 195 -25.15 19.43 -8.09
N GLU A 196 -23.88 19.64 -8.44
CA GLU A 196 -23.41 19.88 -9.81
C GLU A 196 -23.42 18.61 -10.68
N CYS A 197 -23.28 17.43 -10.06
CA CYS A 197 -23.43 16.15 -10.76
C CYS A 197 -24.88 15.94 -11.24
N ARG A 198 -25.07 15.90 -12.56
CA ARG A 198 -26.34 15.54 -13.22
C ARG A 198 -26.69 14.05 -13.14
N PHE A 199 -25.75 13.20 -12.74
CA PHE A 199 -25.92 11.75 -12.66
C PHE A 199 -26.29 11.33 -11.23
N ARG A 200 -27.55 10.92 -11.03
CA ARG A 200 -28.07 10.43 -9.74
C ARG A 200 -28.77 9.09 -9.95
N PRO A 201 -28.03 7.97 -9.92
CA PRO A 201 -28.65 6.67 -10.03
C PRO A 201 -29.50 6.40 -8.79
N GLU A 202 -30.72 5.88 -9.00
CA GLU A 202 -31.60 5.44 -7.92
C GLU A 202 -31.00 4.16 -7.31
N LEU A 203 -30.43 4.29 -6.12
CA LEU A 203 -29.96 3.15 -5.35
C LEU A 203 -31.17 2.60 -4.57
N VAL A 204 -31.60 1.39 -4.91
CA VAL A 204 -32.60 0.67 -4.14
C VAL A 204 -32.03 0.43 -2.74
N ALA A 205 -32.67 1.01 -1.72
CA ALA A 205 -32.39 0.69 -0.33
C ALA A 205 -32.82 -0.76 -0.11
N VAL A 206 -31.87 -1.69 -0.12
CA VAL A 206 -32.13 -3.08 0.28
C VAL A 206 -32.05 -3.10 1.80
N ASP A 207 -33.14 -3.45 2.46
CA ASP A 207 -33.17 -3.60 3.92
C ASP A 207 -32.15 -4.68 4.33
N ASP A 208 -31.26 -4.34 5.28
CA ASP A 208 -30.13 -5.15 5.72
C ASP A 208 -30.50 -6.56 6.24
N ALA A 209 -31.80 -6.84 6.41
CA ALA A 209 -32.32 -8.10 6.94
C ALA A 209 -32.26 -9.27 5.94
N ASP A 210 -32.27 -9.01 4.63
CA ASP A 210 -32.31 -10.07 3.60
C ASP A 210 -30.92 -10.38 3.00
N LEU A 211 -29.87 -9.68 3.45
CA LEU A 211 -28.50 -9.97 3.03
C LEU A 211 -27.94 -11.10 3.88
N ASP A 212 -28.16 -12.32 3.42
CA ASP A 212 -27.61 -13.55 3.97
C ASP A 212 -26.07 -13.58 3.81
N ARG A 213 -25.37 -12.87 4.72
CA ARG A 213 -23.91 -12.64 4.74
C ARG A 213 -23.07 -13.91 4.88
N THR A 214 -23.71 -15.04 5.17
CA THR A 214 -23.11 -16.38 5.27
C THR A 214 -22.61 -16.92 3.92
N SER A 215 -23.17 -16.42 2.83
CA SER A 215 -22.88 -16.86 1.45
C SER A 215 -21.68 -16.15 0.79
N VAL A 216 -21.02 -15.22 1.49
CA VAL A 216 -19.84 -14.47 0.99
C VAL A 216 -18.56 -15.32 1.07
N TRP A 217 -18.55 -16.39 1.86
CA TRP A 217 -17.35 -17.18 2.18
C TRP A 217 -17.19 -18.51 1.42
N ASN A 218 -18.09 -18.84 0.48
CA ASN A 218 -17.94 -20.02 -0.38
C ASN A 218 -17.72 -19.61 -1.86
N PRO A 219 -16.46 -19.45 -2.31
CA PRO A 219 -16.14 -18.90 -3.63
C PRO A 219 -16.47 -19.84 -4.81
N ASP A 220 -16.47 -21.16 -4.64
CA ASP A 220 -16.49 -22.08 -5.79
C ASP A 220 -17.87 -22.33 -6.41
N VAL A 221 -18.96 -22.20 -5.64
CA VAL A 221 -20.33 -22.40 -6.15
C VAL A 221 -20.95 -21.09 -6.62
N ARG A 222 -20.54 -19.95 -6.03
CA ARG A 222 -21.14 -18.63 -6.28
C ARG A 222 -20.49 -17.87 -7.42
N ASN A 223 -19.20 -18.05 -7.68
CA ASN A 223 -18.52 -17.30 -8.74
C ASN A 223 -19.04 -17.67 -10.14
N ASN A 224 -19.34 -18.94 -10.40
CA ASN A 224 -19.85 -19.36 -11.70
C ASN A 224 -21.34 -18.98 -11.91
N THR A 225 -22.17 -19.05 -10.87
CA THR A 225 -23.59 -18.67 -10.94
C THR A 225 -23.81 -17.15 -10.90
N CYS A 226 -23.03 -16.42 -10.09
CA CYS A 226 -23.09 -14.95 -10.02
C CYS A 226 -22.62 -14.30 -11.33
N LEU A 227 -21.53 -14.78 -11.93
CA LEU A 227 -21.07 -14.27 -13.23
C LEU A 227 -22.10 -14.54 -14.34
N GLN A 228 -22.70 -15.74 -14.38
CA GLN A 228 -23.80 -16.03 -15.31
C GLN A 228 -25.02 -15.13 -15.09
N GLN A 229 -25.40 -14.86 -13.84
CA GLN A 229 -26.50 -13.94 -13.53
C GLN A 229 -26.18 -12.49 -13.93
N ILE A 230 -24.94 -12.04 -13.78
CA ILE A 230 -24.49 -10.72 -14.24
C ILE A 230 -24.54 -10.63 -15.77
N GLU A 231 -24.13 -11.68 -16.48
CA GLU A 231 -24.19 -11.73 -17.95
C GLU A 231 -25.64 -11.72 -18.45
N GLN A 232 -26.52 -12.50 -17.84
CA GLN A 232 -27.96 -12.50 -18.16
C GLN A 232 -28.60 -11.14 -17.87
N ALA A 233 -28.25 -10.49 -16.76
CA ALA A 233 -28.71 -9.14 -16.45
C ALA A 233 -28.21 -8.10 -17.46
N ARG A 234 -26.97 -8.24 -17.95
CA ARG A 234 -26.42 -7.38 -19.01
C ARG A 234 -27.16 -7.58 -20.34
N MET A 235 -27.43 -8.83 -20.72
CA MET A 235 -28.14 -9.16 -21.96
C MET A 235 -29.58 -8.64 -21.94
N THR A 236 -30.31 -8.89 -20.87
CA THR A 236 -31.69 -8.39 -20.71
C THR A 236 -31.76 -6.86 -20.69
N ARG A 237 -30.79 -6.19 -20.04
CA ARG A 237 -30.69 -4.72 -20.08
C ARG A 237 -30.41 -4.19 -21.49
N ARG A 238 -29.52 -4.84 -22.26
CA ARG A 238 -29.25 -4.46 -23.66
C ARG A 238 -30.49 -4.61 -24.53
N GLN A 239 -31.20 -5.74 -24.43
CA GLN A 239 -32.43 -5.98 -25.16
C GLN A 239 -33.50 -4.92 -24.84
N LYS A 240 -33.72 -4.61 -23.55
CA LYS A 240 -34.68 -3.56 -23.17
C LYS A 240 -34.33 -2.19 -23.74
N LEU A 241 -33.04 -1.83 -23.81
CA LEU A 241 -32.62 -0.57 -24.40
C LEU A 241 -32.82 -0.55 -25.92
N GLU A 242 -32.54 -1.67 -26.60
CA GLU A 242 -32.81 -1.83 -28.03
C GLU A 242 -34.31 -1.75 -28.33
N ASP A 243 -35.14 -2.42 -27.53
CA ASP A 243 -36.60 -2.37 -27.66
C ASP A 243 -37.16 -0.96 -27.42
N GLN A 244 -36.65 -0.25 -26.40
CA GLN A 244 -37.00 1.14 -26.15
C GLN A 244 -36.61 2.03 -27.33
N ARG A 245 -35.39 1.87 -27.86
CA ARG A 245 -34.94 2.63 -29.02
C ARG A 245 -35.82 2.36 -30.24
N ASN A 246 -36.11 1.09 -30.54
CA ASN A 246 -36.99 0.71 -31.64
C ASN A 246 -38.40 1.28 -31.47
N SER A 247 -38.92 1.32 -30.23
CA SER A 247 -40.23 1.90 -29.95
C SER A 247 -40.27 3.41 -30.16
N LEU A 248 -39.19 4.12 -29.81
CA LEU A 248 -39.05 5.55 -30.06
C LEU A 248 -38.89 5.83 -31.55
N GLU A 249 -38.05 5.09 -32.27
CA GLU A 249 -37.90 5.18 -33.72
C GLU A 249 -39.24 4.93 -34.43
N PHE A 250 -40.03 3.98 -33.95
CA PHE A 250 -41.38 3.73 -34.46
C PHE A 250 -42.35 4.89 -34.18
N GLN A 251 -42.33 5.46 -32.98
CA GLN A 251 -43.14 6.63 -32.64
C GLN A 251 -42.74 7.86 -33.47
N GLU A 252 -41.43 8.09 -33.69
CA GLU A 252 -40.90 9.15 -34.53
C GLU A 252 -41.32 8.98 -36.00
N LEU A 253 -41.28 7.74 -36.52
CA LEU A 253 -41.76 7.42 -37.87
C LEU A 253 -43.29 7.62 -38.00
N GLN A 254 -44.06 7.29 -36.97
CA GLN A 254 -45.50 7.55 -36.94
C GLN A 254 -45.82 9.05 -36.86
N ALA A 255 -45.03 9.81 -36.08
CA ALA A 255 -45.17 11.25 -35.94
C ALA A 255 -44.61 12.05 -37.13
N CYS A 256 -43.86 11.40 -38.02
CA CYS A 256 -43.31 12.01 -39.22
C CYS A 256 -44.45 12.33 -40.21
N THR A 257 -44.86 13.60 -40.24
CA THR A 257 -45.86 14.14 -41.17
C THR A 257 -45.29 14.43 -42.57
N PHE A 258 -43.99 14.21 -42.77
CA PHE A 258 -43.34 14.39 -44.05
C PHE A 258 -43.73 13.25 -45.01
N ALA A 259 -44.82 13.47 -45.74
CA ALA A 259 -45.23 12.66 -46.88
C ALA A 259 -44.79 13.34 -48.17
N PRO A 260 -43.53 13.21 -48.60
CA PRO A 260 -43.12 13.79 -49.87
C PRO A 260 -43.94 13.14 -50.98
N ALA A 261 -44.49 13.95 -51.87
CA ALA A 261 -45.12 13.48 -53.09
C ALA A 261 -44.03 12.86 -53.98
N ILE A 262 -43.72 11.58 -53.74
CA ILE A 262 -42.85 10.81 -54.59
C ILE A 262 -43.66 10.59 -55.87
N ASN A 263 -43.30 11.34 -56.93
CA ASN A 263 -43.72 11.05 -58.29
C ASN A 263 -43.15 9.67 -58.65
N LYS A 264 -43.85 8.62 -58.23
CA LYS A 264 -43.57 7.25 -58.64
C LYS A 264 -43.95 7.18 -60.11
N SER A 265 -43.01 7.46 -61.00
CA SER A 265 -43.09 6.83 -62.31
C SER A 265 -43.08 5.33 -62.01
N THR A 266 -44.22 4.69 -62.18
CA THR A 266 -44.31 3.24 -62.10
C THR A 266 -43.47 2.70 -63.24
N THR A 267 -42.18 2.50 -62.99
CA THR A 267 -41.33 1.71 -63.85
C THR A 267 -41.92 0.30 -63.81
N LYS A 268 -42.45 -0.12 -64.95
CA LYS A 268 -43.01 -1.47 -65.12
C LYS A 268 -41.98 -2.46 -64.57
N PRO A 269 -42.36 -3.40 -63.70
CA PRO A 269 -41.41 -4.38 -63.18
C PRO A 269 -40.81 -5.12 -64.37
N SER A 270 -39.50 -4.94 -64.58
CA SER A 270 -38.83 -5.71 -65.61
C SER A 270 -38.93 -7.18 -65.18
N ARG A 271 -39.39 -8.05 -66.09
CA ARG A 271 -39.62 -9.48 -65.82
C ARG A 271 -38.31 -10.28 -65.66
N GLY A 272 -37.21 -9.61 -65.34
CA GLY A 272 -35.88 -10.21 -65.17
C GLY A 272 -35.40 -10.08 -63.72
N PRO A 273 -34.58 -11.03 -63.23
CA PRO A 273 -33.95 -10.90 -61.92
C PRO A 273 -33.15 -9.59 -61.86
N VAL A 274 -33.35 -8.82 -60.79
CA VAL A 274 -32.68 -7.53 -60.55
C VAL A 274 -31.20 -7.79 -60.31
N VAL A 275 -30.37 -7.66 -61.35
CA VAL A 275 -28.92 -7.78 -61.23
C VAL A 275 -28.35 -6.46 -60.71
N VAL A 276 -28.13 -6.38 -59.41
CA VAL A 276 -27.42 -5.25 -58.78
C VAL A 276 -25.93 -5.36 -59.10
N ARG A 277 -25.45 -4.48 -59.98
CA ARG A 277 -24.05 -4.44 -60.40
C ARG A 277 -23.15 -4.19 -59.18
N GLY A 278 -22.26 -5.14 -58.88
CA GLY A 278 -21.36 -5.09 -57.71
C GLY A 278 -21.83 -5.89 -56.49
N LEU A 279 -23.05 -6.46 -56.49
CA LEU A 279 -23.53 -7.31 -55.40
C LEU A 279 -22.69 -8.58 -55.24
N GLY A 280 -22.23 -9.17 -56.35
CA GLY A 280 -21.31 -10.31 -56.34
C GLY A 280 -20.01 -9.98 -55.60
N ARG A 281 -19.33 -8.90 -55.98
CA ARG A 281 -18.10 -8.43 -55.32
C ARG A 281 -18.32 -8.11 -53.84
N PHE A 282 -19.47 -7.55 -53.49
CA PHE A 282 -19.81 -7.28 -52.09
C PHE A 282 -19.99 -8.57 -51.28
N LEU A 283 -20.69 -9.56 -51.84
CA LEU A 283 -20.86 -10.86 -51.19
C LEU A 283 -19.52 -11.61 -51.08
N GLU A 284 -18.66 -11.52 -52.08
CA GLU A 284 -17.29 -12.05 -52.05
C GLU A 284 -16.44 -11.39 -50.97
N LEU A 285 -16.46 -10.05 -50.86
CA LEU A 285 -15.75 -9.32 -49.80
C LEU A 285 -16.29 -9.66 -48.41
N LYS A 286 -17.60 -9.82 -48.27
CA LYS A 286 -18.25 -10.23 -47.01
C LYS A 286 -17.87 -11.66 -46.62
N GLN A 287 -17.78 -12.57 -47.60
CA GLN A 287 -17.30 -13.94 -47.38
C GLN A 287 -15.82 -13.98 -47.03
N LEU A 288 -14.98 -13.17 -47.68
CA LEU A 288 -13.56 -13.02 -47.36
C LEU A 288 -13.35 -12.49 -45.94
N ALA A 289 -14.08 -11.45 -45.54
CA ALA A 289 -14.03 -10.92 -44.19
C ALA A 289 -14.42 -11.98 -43.14
N LYS A 290 -15.48 -12.76 -43.42
CA LYS A 290 -15.91 -13.86 -42.55
C LYS A 290 -14.85 -14.95 -42.42
N ARG A 291 -14.16 -15.31 -43.51
CA ARG A 291 -13.04 -16.27 -43.50
C ARG A 291 -11.85 -15.76 -42.70
N GLN A 292 -11.44 -14.50 -42.87
CA GLN A 292 -10.33 -13.91 -42.11
C GLN A 292 -10.59 -13.88 -40.61
N VAL A 293 -11.83 -13.59 -40.21
CA VAL A 293 -12.24 -13.63 -38.79
C VAL A 293 -12.20 -15.06 -38.25
N ALA A 294 -12.70 -16.04 -39.01
CA ALA A 294 -12.65 -17.44 -38.62
C ALA A 294 -11.20 -17.94 -38.49
N GLU A 295 -10.33 -17.64 -39.46
CA GLU A 295 -8.92 -18.03 -39.43
C GLU A 295 -8.18 -17.36 -38.26
N ARG A 296 -8.46 -16.08 -37.97
CA ARG A 296 -7.90 -15.41 -36.79
C ARG A 296 -8.35 -16.09 -35.50
N LYS A 297 -9.64 -16.41 -35.40
CA LYS A 297 -10.20 -17.14 -34.24
C LYS A 297 -9.61 -18.54 -34.10
N GLU A 298 -9.34 -19.24 -35.20
CA GLU A 298 -8.65 -20.54 -35.21
C GLU A 298 -7.19 -20.42 -34.83
N ARG A 299 -6.49 -19.35 -35.25
CA ARG A 299 -5.11 -19.06 -34.80
C ARG A 299 -5.07 -18.73 -33.32
N GLU A 300 -5.98 -17.89 -32.86
CA GLU A 300 -6.14 -17.59 -31.44
C GLU A 300 -6.45 -18.87 -30.67
N ALA A 301 -7.40 -19.69 -31.14
CA ALA A 301 -7.65 -20.99 -30.53
C ALA A 301 -6.37 -21.85 -30.54
N LYS A 302 -5.64 -21.99 -31.65
CA LYS A 302 -4.39 -22.78 -31.68
C LYS A 302 -3.28 -22.24 -30.77
N VAL A 303 -3.23 -20.93 -30.55
CA VAL A 303 -2.29 -20.28 -29.61
C VAL A 303 -2.76 -20.44 -28.16
N PHE A 304 -4.07 -20.44 -27.93
CA PHE A 304 -4.69 -20.34 -26.61
C PHE A 304 -5.49 -21.58 -26.16
N THR A 305 -5.59 -22.64 -26.94
CA THR A 305 -6.25 -23.91 -26.60
C THR A 305 -5.25 -25.04 -26.46
N GLN A 306 -5.44 -25.78 -25.37
CA GLN A 306 -4.76 -26.99 -24.92
C GLN A 306 -3.35 -26.83 -24.35
N THR A 307 -3.32 -26.49 -23.05
CA THR A 307 -2.93 -27.45 -22.00
C THR A 307 -1.85 -28.46 -22.44
N ARG A 308 -0.63 -27.97 -22.63
CA ARG A 308 0.52 -28.80 -22.28
C ARG A 308 0.61 -28.78 -20.77
N ASP A 309 0.68 -29.96 -20.16
CA ASP A 309 1.03 -30.13 -18.76
C ASP A 309 2.23 -29.23 -18.45
N TYR A 310 1.95 -28.10 -17.82
CA TYR A 310 2.96 -27.11 -17.48
C TYR A 310 3.73 -27.68 -16.29
N THR A 311 4.74 -28.49 -16.59
CA THR A 311 5.85 -28.73 -15.67
C THR A 311 6.86 -27.61 -15.93
N PRO A 312 7.16 -26.74 -14.95
CA PRO A 312 8.07 -25.63 -15.17
C PRO A 312 9.45 -26.19 -15.49
N ARG A 313 9.86 -26.10 -16.76
CA ARG A 313 11.26 -26.30 -17.14
C ARG A 313 12.06 -25.14 -16.54
N ALA A 314 13.13 -25.46 -15.81
CA ALA A 314 14.13 -24.50 -15.39
C ALA A 314 14.58 -23.70 -16.62
N TYR A 315 14.26 -22.41 -16.63
CA TYR A 315 14.62 -21.49 -17.70
C TYR A 315 16.10 -21.11 -17.56
N THR A 316 16.81 -21.03 -18.67
CA THR A 316 18.17 -20.49 -18.71
C THR A 316 18.08 -18.98 -18.54
N VAL A 317 18.59 -18.48 -17.42
CA VAL A 317 18.72 -17.04 -17.15
C VAL A 317 19.75 -16.47 -18.13
N PRO A 318 19.43 -15.47 -18.95
CA PRO A 318 20.41 -14.83 -19.82
C PRO A 318 21.48 -14.16 -18.94
N GLN A 319 22.74 -14.53 -19.16
CA GLN A 319 23.85 -13.89 -18.48
C GLN A 319 23.84 -12.40 -18.83
N PRO A 320 23.84 -11.49 -17.84
CA PRO A 320 23.78 -10.05 -18.11
C PRO A 320 24.98 -9.65 -18.97
N PHE A 321 24.71 -8.85 -20.01
CA PHE A 321 25.73 -8.33 -20.90
C PHE A 321 26.51 -7.20 -20.20
N ASN A 322 27.84 -7.23 -20.33
CA ASN A 322 28.71 -6.24 -19.71
C ASN A 322 28.61 -4.89 -20.44
N LEU A 323 27.76 -3.99 -19.93
CA LEU A 323 27.77 -2.58 -20.33
C LEU A 323 29.02 -1.91 -19.74
N SER A 324 30.06 -1.73 -20.55
CA SER A 324 31.35 -1.12 -20.16
C SER A 324 31.23 0.30 -19.57
N PHE A 325 30.11 0.98 -19.81
CA PHE A 325 29.81 2.31 -19.26
C PHE A 325 29.47 2.28 -17.76
N ASP A 326 28.87 1.20 -17.26
CA ASP A 326 28.51 1.09 -15.84
C ASP A 326 29.72 0.79 -14.95
N GLN A 327 30.71 0.05 -15.45
CA GLN A 327 31.93 -0.24 -14.70
C GLN A 327 32.78 1.02 -14.45
N ARG A 328 32.93 1.90 -15.45
CA ARG A 328 33.67 3.16 -15.29
C ARG A 328 32.95 4.13 -14.36
N ARG A 329 31.61 4.16 -14.42
CA ARG A 329 30.79 4.98 -13.53
C ARG A 329 30.88 4.50 -12.08
N ARG A 330 30.71 3.19 -11.84
CA ARG A 330 30.86 2.60 -10.50
C ARG A 330 32.26 2.79 -9.93
N ALA A 331 33.31 2.57 -10.72
CA ALA A 331 34.69 2.80 -10.28
C ALA A 331 34.96 4.27 -9.93
N ARG A 332 34.32 5.22 -10.62
CA ARG A 332 34.42 6.65 -10.29
C ARG A 332 33.67 6.97 -9.00
N GLU A 333 32.47 6.42 -8.81
CA GLU A 333 31.66 6.58 -7.60
C GLU A 333 32.36 5.98 -6.37
N GLU A 334 32.99 4.81 -6.51
CA GLU A 334 33.77 4.17 -5.45
C GLU A 334 35.02 4.97 -5.07
N ARG A 335 35.74 5.52 -6.04
CA ARG A 335 36.89 6.41 -5.77
C ARG A 335 36.48 7.68 -5.04
N LEU A 336 35.38 8.29 -5.47
CA LEU A 336 34.88 9.53 -4.87
C LEU A 336 34.40 9.26 -3.44
N LYS A 337 33.79 8.09 -3.19
CA LYS A 337 33.41 7.65 -1.86
C LYS A 337 34.64 7.40 -0.97
N ALA A 338 35.66 6.71 -1.46
CA ALA A 338 36.89 6.49 -0.71
C ALA A 338 37.60 7.80 -0.36
N GLU A 339 37.64 8.77 -1.29
CA GLU A 339 38.22 10.09 -1.03
C GLU A 339 37.44 10.88 0.04
N MET A 340 36.10 10.74 0.07
CA MET A 340 35.26 11.32 1.11
C MET A 340 35.50 10.64 2.46
N ASP A 341 35.53 9.30 2.49
CA ASP A 341 35.80 8.52 3.70
C ASP A 341 37.19 8.84 4.28
N GLU A 342 38.21 9.05 3.44
CA GLU A 342 39.56 9.47 3.87
C GLU A 342 39.58 10.88 4.47
N LYS A 343 38.82 11.83 3.89
CA LYS A 343 38.67 13.17 4.46
C LYS A 343 37.96 13.12 5.82
N GLU A 344 36.88 12.34 5.92
CA GLU A 344 36.15 12.13 7.17
C GLU A 344 37.02 11.47 8.25
N LEU A 345 37.88 10.51 7.87
CA LEU A 345 38.86 9.90 8.78
C LEU A 345 39.97 10.89 9.20
N GLY A 346 40.42 11.77 8.30
CA GLY A 346 41.39 12.82 8.60
C GLY A 346 40.86 13.90 9.53
N GLU A 347 39.57 14.19 9.46
CA GLU A 347 38.86 15.12 10.36
C GLU A 347 38.57 14.51 11.74
N CYS A 348 38.76 13.20 11.91
CA CYS A 348 38.54 12.52 13.18
C CYS A 348 39.69 12.78 14.17
N THR A 349 39.52 13.80 15.02
CA THR A 349 40.48 14.15 16.10
C THR A 349 40.36 13.26 17.34
N PHE A 350 39.42 12.32 17.36
CA PHE A 350 39.13 11.47 18.52
C PHE A 350 39.89 10.15 18.44
N GLN A 351 40.94 10.01 19.25
CA GLN A 351 41.75 8.79 19.36
C GLN A 351 41.56 8.12 20.73
N PRO A 352 40.47 7.34 20.91
CA PRO A 352 40.20 6.71 22.19
C PRO A 352 41.18 5.57 22.44
N HIS A 353 41.83 5.59 23.60
CA HIS A 353 42.73 4.52 24.03
C HIS A 353 41.91 3.34 24.57
N THR A 354 41.34 2.54 23.66
CA THR A 354 40.58 1.33 24.02
C THR A 354 41.48 0.09 24.01
N MET A 355 41.05 -0.96 24.72
CA MET A 355 41.72 -2.28 24.68
C MET A 355 41.70 -2.88 23.26
N GLU A 356 40.66 -2.59 22.48
CA GLU A 356 40.56 -3.00 21.07
C GLU A 356 41.65 -2.35 20.21
N HIS A 357 41.97 -1.07 20.45
CA HIS A 357 43.05 -0.38 19.74
C HIS A 357 44.41 -1.03 20.02
N LYS A 358 44.68 -1.44 21.27
CA LYS A 358 45.90 -2.19 21.62
C LYS A 358 45.95 -3.55 20.92
N ASN A 359 44.84 -4.29 20.91
CA ASN A 359 44.75 -5.58 20.25
C ASN A 359 44.95 -5.48 18.73
N ARG A 360 44.34 -4.47 18.08
CA ARG A 360 44.53 -4.19 16.64
C ARG A 360 45.98 -3.87 16.30
N ARG A 361 46.67 -3.05 17.10
CA ARG A 361 48.09 -2.76 16.89
C ARG A 361 48.96 -4.02 17.01
N LEU A 362 48.65 -4.87 17.98
CA LEU A 362 49.38 -6.13 18.19
C LEU A 362 49.17 -7.10 17.02
N ILE A 363 47.94 -7.21 16.50
CA ILE A 363 47.62 -7.99 15.30
C ILE A 363 48.35 -7.41 14.07
N HIS A 364 48.36 -6.09 13.89
CA HIS A 364 49.10 -5.46 12.79
C HIS A 364 50.60 -5.74 12.87
N SER A 365 51.21 -5.66 14.06
CA SER A 365 52.64 -5.97 14.23
C SER A 365 52.96 -7.44 13.93
N LEU A 366 52.05 -8.36 14.25
CA LEU A 366 52.20 -9.78 13.92
C LEU A 366 52.05 -10.04 12.41
N LEU A 367 51.13 -9.33 11.75
CA LEU A 367 50.93 -9.42 10.31
C LEU A 367 52.12 -8.86 9.53
N GLU A 368 52.70 -7.72 9.96
CA GLU A 368 53.91 -7.16 9.35
C GLU A 368 55.11 -8.09 9.53
N GLN A 369 55.31 -8.64 10.73
CA GLN A 369 56.36 -9.64 10.98
C GLN A 369 56.20 -10.92 10.16
N SER A 370 54.96 -11.27 9.78
CA SER A 370 54.68 -12.44 8.93
C SER A 370 54.87 -12.17 7.42
N GLN A 371 54.96 -10.92 7.01
CA GLN A 371 55.20 -10.52 5.61
C GLN A 371 56.69 -10.29 5.29
N GLU A 372 57.54 -10.17 6.31
CA GLU A 372 59.00 -10.01 6.18
C GLU A 372 59.78 -11.34 6.23
N LEU A 373 59.07 -12.48 6.34
CA LEU A 373 59.60 -13.85 6.18
C LEU A 373 59.12 -14.42 4.85
#